data_AF-A0A935VCZ0-F1
#
_entry.id   AF-A0A935VCZ0-F1
#
_cell.length_a   1.000
_cell.length_b   1.000
_cell.length_c   1.000
_cell.angle_alpha   90.00
_cell.angle_beta   90.00
_cell.angle_gamma   90.00
#
_symmetry.space_group_name_H-M   'P 1'
#
loop_
_entity.id
_entity.type
_entity.pdbx_description
1 polymer ?
#
loop_
_entity_poly.entity_id
_entity_poly.type
_entity_poly.pdbx_seq_one_letter_code
_entity_poly.pdbx_strand_id
1 'polypeptide(L)'
;MAEVYPEPLIVSICKKLLSKSNYGSITAVVTSVVLAQPGKLFDVAKILFADRTILLQDNIRKHNDATSARHLYTIPSMGRRDIDHHVQERLETCDQEHRKWSLEDLARNYQYFDYFNDPKLAAERQSEIWEILDRHYYKLPPDNEQSEDDRAWRMALARMDRRKITTKVEAEEGTERMIVSFHPEIAPICRTIKKKARR
;
A
#
# COMPACT_ATOMS: atom_id res chain seq x y z
N MET A 1 -22.36 -15.19 3.84
CA MET A 1 -21.40 -15.34 4.96
C MET A 1 -20.27 -16.23 4.46
N ALA A 2 -19.10 -15.66 4.16
CA ALA A 2 -17.96 -16.46 3.73
C ALA A 2 -17.49 -17.31 4.92
N GLU A 3 -17.38 -18.62 4.73
CA GLU A 3 -16.76 -19.51 5.71
C GLU A 3 -15.40 -18.96 6.12
N VAL A 4 -15.14 -18.89 7.42
CA VAL A 4 -13.84 -18.47 7.95
C VAL A 4 -12.86 -19.62 7.69
N TYR A 5 -12.26 -19.60 6.50
CA TYR A 5 -11.19 -20.54 6.17
C TYR A 5 -10.03 -20.37 7.17
N PRO A 6 -9.38 -21.47 7.59
CA PRO A 6 -8.25 -21.41 8.50
C PRO A 6 -7.15 -20.48 7.96
N GLU A 7 -6.61 -19.60 8.80
CA GLU A 7 -5.54 -18.66 8.42
C GLU A 7 -4.35 -19.35 7.71
N PRO A 8 -3.82 -20.49 8.20
CA PRO A 8 -2.73 -21.18 7.53
C PRO A 8 -3.07 -21.61 6.09
N LEU A 9 -4.32 -22.00 5.86
CA LEU A 9 -4.79 -22.39 4.53
C LEU A 9 -4.79 -21.19 3.58
N ILE A 10 -5.33 -20.04 4.02
CA ILE A 10 -5.35 -18.81 3.21
C ILE A 10 -3.93 -18.36 2.87
N VAL A 11 -3.03 -18.33 3.87
CA VAL A 11 -1.61 -18.00 3.67
C VAL A 11 -0.97 -18.92 2.64
N SER A 12 -1.21 -20.24 2.74
CA SER A 12 -0.66 -21.23 1.80
C SER A 12 -1.15 -21.01 0.37
N ILE A 13 -2.44 -20.70 0.19
CA ILE A 13 -3.05 -20.44 -1.12
C ILE A 13 -2.46 -19.17 -1.71
N CYS A 14 -2.38 -18.08 -0.95
CA CYS A 14 -1.78 -16.82 -1.41
C CYS A 14 -0.31 -17.01 -1.82
N LYS A 15 0.50 -17.69 -1.00
CA LYS A 15 1.89 -18.00 -1.33
C LYS A 15 1.99 -18.84 -2.61
N LYS A 16 1.12 -19.84 -2.78
CA LYS A 16 1.06 -20.67 -3.99
C LYS A 16 0.70 -19.85 -5.23
N LEU A 17 -0.30 -18.97 -5.13
CA LEU A 17 -0.70 -18.08 -6.22
C LEU A 17 0.44 -17.16 -6.65
N LEU A 18 1.13 -16.52 -5.69
CA LEU A 18 2.28 -15.66 -5.98
C LEU A 18 3.46 -16.44 -6.58
N SER A 19 3.71 -17.67 -6.11
CA SER A 19 4.84 -18.48 -6.61
C SER A 19 4.62 -19.06 -8.01
N LYS A 20 3.37 -19.27 -8.42
CA LYS A 20 3.03 -19.94 -9.69
C LYS A 20 2.52 -18.99 -10.77
N SER A 21 2.20 -17.75 -10.41
CA SER A 21 1.62 -16.77 -11.31
C SER A 21 2.65 -15.73 -11.74
N ASN A 22 2.80 -15.56 -13.05
CA ASN A 22 3.48 -14.40 -13.65
C ASN A 22 2.50 -13.28 -14.01
N TYR A 23 1.22 -13.41 -13.64
CA TYR A 23 0.16 -12.47 -14.01
C TYR A 23 -0.07 -11.43 -12.92
N GLY A 24 -0.01 -10.15 -13.28
CA GLY A 24 -0.28 -9.03 -12.38
C GLY A 24 -1.71 -9.01 -11.83
N SER A 25 -2.68 -9.60 -12.54
CA SER A 25 -4.07 -9.73 -12.07
C SER A 25 -4.19 -10.62 -10.83
N ILE A 26 -3.47 -11.74 -10.79
CA ILE A 26 -3.46 -12.63 -9.62
C ILE A 26 -2.76 -11.95 -8.45
N THR A 27 -1.64 -11.27 -8.69
CA THR A 27 -0.96 -10.46 -7.66
C THR A 27 -1.88 -9.39 -7.10
N ALA A 28 -2.65 -8.69 -7.95
CA ALA A 28 -3.61 -7.68 -7.50
C ALA A 28 -4.73 -8.26 -6.63
N VAL A 29 -5.24 -9.45 -6.94
CA VAL A 29 -6.22 -10.16 -6.10
C VAL A 29 -5.60 -10.49 -4.74
N VAL A 30 -4.41 -11.07 -4.72
CA VAL A 30 -3.70 -11.40 -3.47
C VAL A 30 -3.45 -10.13 -2.64
N THR A 31 -3.01 -9.04 -3.26
CA THR A 31 -2.85 -7.73 -2.60
C THR A 31 -4.15 -7.24 -1.98
N SER A 32 -5.28 -7.34 -2.68
CA SER A 32 -6.58 -6.94 -2.14
C SER A 32 -6.96 -7.75 -0.89
N VAL A 33 -6.71 -9.06 -0.92
CA VAL A 33 -6.98 -9.96 0.22
C VAL A 33 -6.07 -9.62 1.40
N VAL A 34 -4.79 -9.34 1.16
CA VAL A 34 -3.84 -8.90 2.20
C VAL A 34 -4.30 -7.58 2.84
N LEU A 35 -4.70 -6.60 2.04
CA LEU A 35 -5.20 -5.31 2.55
C LEU A 35 -6.51 -5.47 3.34
N ALA A 36 -7.34 -6.44 2.99
CA ALA A 36 -8.59 -6.74 3.69
C ALA A 36 -8.39 -7.46 5.04
N GLN A 37 -7.28 -8.20 5.21
CA GLN A 37 -6.98 -8.96 6.44
C GLN A 37 -5.50 -8.78 6.88
N PRO A 38 -5.08 -7.54 7.22
CA PRO A 38 -3.68 -7.24 7.47
C PRO A 38 -3.07 -8.01 8.65
N GLY A 39 -3.79 -8.14 9.78
CA GLY A 39 -3.26 -8.85 10.96
C GLY A 39 -2.92 -10.33 10.72
N LYS A 40 -3.68 -11.00 9.84
CA LYS A 40 -3.58 -12.44 9.56
C LYS A 40 -2.64 -12.78 8.40
N LEU A 41 -2.38 -11.84 7.50
CA LEU A 41 -1.68 -12.10 6.25
C LEU A 41 -0.32 -11.40 6.16
N PHE A 42 0.29 -11.05 7.30
CA PHE A 42 1.62 -10.47 7.36
C PHE A 42 2.66 -11.27 6.55
N ASP A 43 2.59 -12.59 6.67
CA ASP A 43 3.50 -13.54 6.03
C ASP A 43 3.44 -13.52 4.50
N VAL A 44 2.31 -13.07 3.94
CA VAL A 44 2.12 -12.82 2.52
C VAL A 44 2.49 -11.37 2.19
N ALA A 45 2.11 -10.42 3.05
CA ALA A 45 2.42 -9.00 2.89
C ALA A 45 3.92 -8.75 2.74
N LYS A 46 4.76 -9.42 3.54
CA LYS A 46 6.22 -9.29 3.48
C LYS A 46 6.82 -9.74 2.14
N ILE A 47 6.19 -10.70 1.47
CA ILE A 47 6.57 -11.13 0.11
C ILE A 47 6.25 -10.02 -0.88
N LEU A 48 5.07 -9.40 -0.77
CA LEU A 48 4.66 -8.28 -1.63
C LEU A 48 5.55 -7.05 -1.42
N PHE A 49 5.93 -6.74 -0.18
CA PHE A 49 6.82 -5.62 0.14
C PHE A 49 8.23 -5.78 -0.41
N ALA A 50 8.67 -7.02 -0.67
CA ALA A 50 10.01 -7.28 -1.21
C ALA A 50 10.17 -6.83 -2.67
N ASP A 51 9.08 -6.57 -3.39
CA ASP A 51 9.10 -6.19 -4.80
C ASP A 51 8.68 -4.72 -5.00
N ARG A 52 9.61 -3.92 -5.57
CA ARG A 52 9.39 -2.51 -5.92
C ARG A 52 8.22 -2.33 -6.90
N THR A 53 8.11 -3.21 -7.89
CA THR A 53 7.10 -3.12 -8.95
C THR A 53 5.71 -3.30 -8.37
N ILE A 54 5.52 -4.26 -7.47
CA ILE A 54 4.24 -4.50 -6.82
C ILE A 54 3.81 -3.27 -6.00
N LEU A 55 4.72 -2.70 -5.22
CA LEU A 55 4.46 -1.50 -4.42
C LEU A 55 4.07 -0.30 -5.29
N LEU A 56 4.78 -0.06 -6.38
CA LEU A 56 4.47 1.03 -7.31
C LEU A 56 3.13 0.82 -8.02
N GLN A 57 2.83 -0.39 -8.49
CA GLN A 57 1.57 -0.70 -9.16
C GLN A 57 0.38 -0.57 -8.22
N ASP A 58 0.50 -0.99 -6.96
CA ASP A 58 -0.58 -0.85 -5.97
C ASP A 58 -0.84 0.62 -5.60
N ASN A 59 0.21 1.45 -5.57
CA ASN A 59 0.05 2.91 -5.42
C ASN A 59 -0.67 3.54 -6.61
N ILE A 60 -0.35 3.12 -7.85
CA ILE A 60 -1.08 3.55 -9.05
C ILE A 60 -2.55 3.13 -8.96
N ARG A 61 -2.83 1.88 -8.55
CA ARG A 61 -4.20 1.41 -8.30
C ARG A 61 -4.92 2.32 -7.30
N LYS A 62 -4.36 2.56 -6.12
CA LYS A 62 -4.97 3.44 -5.10
C LYS A 62 -5.27 4.84 -5.66
N HIS A 63 -4.32 5.42 -6.40
CA HIS A 63 -4.52 6.72 -7.03
C HIS A 63 -5.68 6.69 -8.04
N ASN A 64 -5.73 5.68 -8.91
CA ASN A 64 -6.78 5.52 -9.92
C ASN A 64 -8.15 5.26 -9.30
N ASP A 65 -8.22 4.47 -8.23
CA ASP A 65 -9.46 4.24 -7.47
C ASP A 65 -9.98 5.55 -6.87
N ALA A 66 -9.09 6.41 -6.37
CA ALA A 66 -9.43 7.70 -5.79
C ALA A 66 -9.80 8.79 -6.81
N THR A 67 -9.16 8.82 -7.98
CA THR A 67 -9.32 9.91 -8.97
C THR A 67 -10.11 9.51 -10.21
N SER A 68 -9.85 8.34 -10.78
CA SER A 68 -10.20 8.03 -12.18
C SER A 68 -11.41 7.11 -12.31
N ALA A 69 -11.57 6.14 -11.40
CA ALA A 69 -12.69 5.21 -11.41
C ALA A 69 -14.03 5.95 -11.32
N ARG A 70 -14.20 6.87 -10.35
CA ARG A 70 -15.46 7.61 -10.19
C ARG A 70 -15.85 8.43 -11.42
N HIS A 71 -14.89 9.08 -12.08
CA HIS A 71 -15.17 9.96 -13.22
C HIS A 71 -15.35 9.22 -14.55
N LEU A 72 -14.61 8.15 -14.80
CA LEU A 72 -14.73 7.38 -16.05
C LEU A 72 -15.99 6.51 -16.07
N TYR A 73 -16.41 6.00 -14.91
CA TYR A 73 -17.63 5.20 -14.76
C TYR A 73 -18.93 6.00 -14.79
N THR A 74 -18.86 7.32 -14.59
CA THR A 74 -20.02 8.22 -14.73
C THR A 74 -20.21 8.74 -16.16
N ILE A 75 -19.28 8.48 -17.08
CA ILE A 75 -19.51 8.74 -18.51
C ILE A 75 -20.51 7.67 -18.98
N PRO A 76 -21.74 8.06 -19.39
CA PRO A 76 -22.75 7.10 -19.78
C PRO A 76 -22.21 6.26 -20.93
N SER A 77 -22.10 4.96 -20.72
CA SER A 77 -21.95 4.02 -21.81
C SER A 77 -23.12 4.27 -22.77
N MET A 78 -22.85 4.67 -24.02
CA MET A 78 -23.88 4.97 -25.02
C MET A 78 -24.76 3.71 -25.26
N GLY A 79 -25.81 3.53 -24.45
CA GLY A 79 -26.89 2.56 -24.67
C GLY A 79 -26.60 1.08 -24.37
N ARG A 80 -25.55 0.73 -23.62
CA ARG A 80 -25.22 -0.68 -23.31
C ARG A 80 -25.48 -1.04 -21.84
N ARG A 81 -26.64 -1.65 -21.58
CA ARG A 81 -27.11 -2.06 -20.24
C ARG A 81 -26.23 -3.10 -19.53
N ASP A 82 -25.43 -3.86 -20.27
CA ASP A 82 -24.45 -4.83 -19.75
C ASP A 82 -23.21 -4.15 -19.16
N ILE A 83 -22.86 -2.97 -19.67
CA ILE A 83 -21.75 -2.16 -19.13
C ILE A 83 -22.13 -1.61 -17.75
N ASP A 84 -23.39 -1.25 -17.52
CA ASP A 84 -23.85 -0.66 -16.27
C ASP A 84 -23.62 -1.56 -15.04
N HIS A 85 -23.80 -2.89 -15.16
CA HIS A 85 -23.56 -3.82 -14.04
C HIS A 85 -22.07 -3.88 -13.64
N HIS A 86 -21.18 -4.06 -14.61
CA HIS A 86 -19.73 -4.13 -14.34
C HIS A 86 -19.18 -2.80 -13.84
N VAL A 87 -19.75 -1.69 -14.30
CA VAL A 87 -19.41 -0.35 -13.82
C VAL A 87 -19.84 -0.17 -12.37
N GLN A 88 -21.07 -0.56 -12.04
CA GLN A 88 -21.59 -0.48 -10.68
C GLN A 88 -20.79 -1.36 -9.70
N GLU A 89 -20.52 -2.62 -10.05
CA GLU A 89 -19.66 -3.52 -9.26
C GLU A 89 -18.27 -2.92 -8.99
N ARG A 90 -17.70 -2.21 -9.97
CA ARG A 90 -16.40 -1.55 -9.84
C ARG A 90 -16.45 -0.32 -8.94
N LEU A 91 -17.52 0.49 -9.01
CA LEU A 91 -17.72 1.60 -8.09
C LEU A 91 -17.87 1.12 -6.65
N GLU A 92 -18.68 0.09 -6.42
CA GLU A 92 -18.87 -0.55 -5.12
C GLU A 92 -17.56 -1.12 -4.58
N THR A 93 -16.73 -1.72 -5.45
CA THR A 93 -15.40 -2.20 -5.07
C THR A 93 -14.50 -1.04 -4.64
N CYS A 94 -14.50 0.10 -5.35
CA CYS A 94 -13.68 1.26 -4.98
C CYS A 94 -14.04 1.85 -3.60
N ASP A 95 -15.29 1.68 -3.17
CA ASP A 95 -15.79 2.18 -1.88
C ASP A 95 -15.47 1.25 -0.69
N GLN A 96 -14.96 0.04 -0.94
CA GLN A 96 -14.54 -0.87 0.14
C GLN A 96 -13.40 -0.27 0.98
N GLU A 97 -13.50 -0.36 2.31
CA GLU A 97 -12.55 0.29 3.23
C GLU A 97 -11.08 -0.09 2.95
N HIS A 98 -10.80 -1.38 2.72
CA HIS A 98 -9.45 -1.85 2.46
C HIS A 98 -8.86 -1.35 1.12
N ARG A 99 -9.70 -0.86 0.19
CA ARG A 99 -9.26 -0.33 -1.11
C ARG A 99 -8.74 1.10 -1.03
N LYS A 100 -9.06 1.81 0.06
CA LYS A 100 -8.56 3.16 0.36
C LYS A 100 -7.08 3.16 0.79
N TRP A 101 -6.53 1.99 1.12
CA TRP A 101 -5.14 1.82 1.52
C TRP A 101 -4.31 1.18 0.41
N SER A 102 -3.01 1.43 0.43
CA SER A 102 -2.02 0.69 -0.39
C SER A 102 -1.07 -0.13 0.47
N LEU A 103 -0.28 -0.97 -0.17
CA LEU A 103 0.82 -1.71 0.46
C LEU A 103 1.85 -0.78 1.12
N GLU A 104 2.06 0.43 0.57
CA GLU A 104 2.87 1.47 1.20
C GLU A 104 2.28 1.90 2.55
N ASP A 105 0.96 2.14 2.60
CA ASP A 105 0.28 2.45 3.87
C ASP A 105 0.34 1.27 4.83
N LEU A 106 0.16 0.05 4.34
CA LEU A 106 0.16 -1.15 5.16
C LEU A 106 1.55 -1.38 5.79
N ALA A 107 2.62 -1.26 5.01
CA ALA A 107 3.99 -1.38 5.50
C ALA A 107 4.31 -0.33 6.58
N ARG A 108 3.84 0.91 6.40
CA ARG A 108 3.93 1.96 7.43
C ARG A 108 3.11 1.57 8.66
N ASN A 109 1.84 1.21 8.48
CA ASN A 109 0.89 0.98 9.56
C ASN A 109 1.31 -0.18 10.48
N TYR A 110 1.91 -1.25 9.95
CA TYR A 110 2.47 -2.33 10.77
C TYR A 110 3.54 -1.86 11.78
N GLN A 111 4.19 -0.72 11.54
CA GLN A 111 5.22 -0.18 12.44
C GLN A 111 4.66 0.77 13.51
N TYR A 112 3.39 1.19 13.39
CA TYR A 112 2.75 2.17 14.28
C TYR A 112 1.59 1.61 15.08
N PHE A 113 0.82 0.68 14.51
CA PHE A 113 -0.41 0.16 15.11
C PHE A 113 -0.27 -1.31 15.50
N ASP A 114 -0.99 -1.69 16.54
CA ASP A 114 -1.04 -3.09 16.99
C ASP A 114 -2.01 -3.89 16.12
N TYR A 115 -1.48 -4.62 15.15
CA TYR A 115 -2.23 -5.55 14.30
C TYR A 115 -2.22 -6.98 14.81
N PHE A 116 -1.41 -7.28 15.82
CA PHE A 116 -1.02 -8.65 16.16
C PHE A 116 -1.43 -9.07 17.57
N ASN A 117 -1.89 -8.11 18.39
CA ASN A 117 -2.32 -8.31 19.78
C ASN A 117 -1.23 -8.94 20.67
N ASP A 118 0.03 -8.92 20.21
CA ASP A 118 1.21 -9.43 20.90
C ASP A 118 2.40 -8.48 20.61
N PRO A 119 2.90 -7.76 21.63
CA PRO A 119 4.03 -6.85 21.48
C PRO A 119 5.33 -7.52 21.00
N LYS A 120 5.58 -8.79 21.35
CA LYS A 120 6.79 -9.50 20.91
C LYS A 120 6.71 -9.80 19.43
N LEU A 121 5.58 -10.37 18.99
CA LEU A 121 5.32 -10.65 17.58
C LEU A 121 5.33 -9.36 16.75
N ALA A 122 4.81 -8.26 17.28
CA ALA A 122 4.86 -6.96 16.62
C ALA A 122 6.29 -6.46 16.41
N ALA A 123 7.16 -6.60 17.43
CA ALA A 123 8.57 -6.21 17.31
C ALA A 123 9.33 -7.08 16.29
N GLU A 124 9.10 -8.39 16.28
CA GLU A 124 9.69 -9.31 15.29
C GLU A 124 9.28 -8.93 13.86
N ARG A 125 7.97 -8.76 13.63
CA ARG A 125 7.42 -8.39 12.33
C ARG A 125 7.88 -7.00 11.87
N GLN A 126 8.05 -6.07 12.80
CA GLN A 126 8.63 -4.76 12.51
C GLN A 126 10.10 -4.87 12.06
N SER A 127 10.89 -5.74 12.68
CA SER A 127 12.27 -6.03 12.26
C SER A 127 12.31 -6.62 10.84
N GLU A 128 11.41 -7.56 10.53
CA GLU A 128 11.31 -8.13 9.17
C GLU A 128 10.99 -7.06 8.10
N ILE A 129 10.11 -6.10 8.42
CA ILE A 129 9.83 -4.96 7.53
C ILE A 129 11.09 -4.11 7.34
N TRP A 130 11.81 -3.79 8.41
CA TRP A 130 13.03 -3.00 8.32
C TRP A 130 14.10 -3.68 7.47
N GLU A 131 14.28 -4.99 7.60
CA GLU A 131 15.18 -5.76 6.72
C GLU A 131 14.78 -5.65 5.25
N ILE A 132 13.48 -5.71 4.94
CA ILE A 132 12.98 -5.53 3.58
C ILE A 132 13.30 -4.12 3.06
N LEU A 133 13.03 -3.09 3.86
CA LEU A 133 13.30 -1.70 3.49
C LEU A 133 14.80 -1.44 3.31
N ASP A 134 15.64 -1.99 4.18
CA ASP A 134 17.10 -1.87 4.11
C ASP A 134 17.65 -2.54 2.86
N ARG A 135 17.11 -3.69 2.44
CA ARG A 135 17.44 -4.30 1.15
C ARG A 135 17.07 -3.41 -0.03
N HIS A 136 15.96 -2.68 0.03
CA HIS A 136 15.59 -1.73 -1.02
C HIS A 136 16.49 -0.51 -1.04
N TYR A 137 16.88 0.01 0.13
CA TYR A 137 17.86 1.10 0.22
C TYR A 137 19.22 0.69 -0.32
N TYR A 138 19.68 -0.53 -0.06
CA TYR A 138 20.96 -1.03 -0.56
C TYR A 138 20.99 -1.16 -2.09
N LYS A 139 19.85 -1.43 -2.72
CA LYS A 139 19.72 -1.53 -4.18
C LYS A 139 19.69 -0.17 -4.89
N LEU A 140 19.54 0.94 -4.16
CA LEU A 140 19.57 2.27 -4.76
C LEU A 140 21.00 2.67 -5.13
N PRO A 141 21.23 3.29 -6.30
CA PRO A 141 22.53 3.83 -6.65
C PRO A 141 22.93 5.00 -5.75
N PRO A 142 24.21 5.37 -5.69
CA PRO A 142 24.71 6.54 -4.97
C PRO A 142 23.98 7.83 -5.39
N ASP A 143 23.89 8.81 -4.48
CA ASP A 143 23.05 10.01 -4.68
C ASP A 143 23.40 10.81 -5.95
N ASN A 144 24.67 10.84 -6.36
CA ASN A 144 25.13 11.51 -7.58
C ASN A 144 24.68 10.83 -8.89
N GLU A 145 24.30 9.55 -8.84
CA GLU A 145 23.94 8.73 -9.99
C GLU A 145 22.44 8.40 -10.05
N GLN A 146 21.66 8.85 -9.05
CA GLN A 146 20.23 8.56 -9.00
C GLN A 146 19.44 9.27 -10.09
N SER A 147 18.69 8.47 -10.86
CA SER A 147 17.65 8.94 -11.78
C SER A 147 16.46 9.54 -11.03
N GLU A 148 15.54 10.19 -11.76
CA GLU A 148 14.29 10.69 -11.18
C GLU A 148 13.43 9.54 -10.61
N ASP A 149 13.42 8.38 -11.26
CA ASP A 149 12.70 7.19 -10.78
C ASP A 149 13.29 6.64 -9.48
N ASP A 150 14.62 6.69 -9.33
CA ASP A 150 15.29 6.26 -8.10
C ASP A 150 15.04 7.24 -6.95
N ARG A 151 15.00 8.54 -7.24
CA ARG A 151 14.61 9.56 -6.26
C ARG A 151 13.16 9.41 -5.84
N ALA A 152 12.26 9.14 -6.78
CA ALA A 152 10.85 8.87 -6.48
C ALA A 152 10.69 7.60 -5.65
N TRP A 153 11.45 6.55 -5.96
CA TRP A 153 11.48 5.32 -5.16
C TRP A 153 12.03 5.54 -3.75
N ARG A 154 13.11 6.30 -3.61
CA ARG A 154 13.67 6.70 -2.31
C ARG A 154 12.66 7.47 -1.46
N MET A 155 11.84 8.32 -2.08
CA MET A 155 10.75 9.02 -1.40
C MET A 155 9.66 8.05 -0.93
N ALA A 156 9.29 7.06 -1.74
CA ALA A 156 8.32 6.02 -1.34
C ALA A 156 8.83 5.21 -0.15
N LEU A 157 10.11 4.80 -0.17
CA LEU A 157 10.74 4.11 0.97
C LEU A 157 10.68 4.95 2.26
N ALA A 158 10.98 6.25 2.17
CA ALA A 158 10.92 7.15 3.32
C ALA A 158 9.49 7.35 3.88
N ARG A 159 8.45 7.13 3.07
CA ARG A 159 7.04 7.16 3.52
C ARG A 159 6.61 5.87 4.21
N MET A 160 7.32 4.78 4.01
CA MET A 160 7.10 3.51 4.69
C MET A 160 7.92 3.40 5.99
N ASP A 161 9.16 3.88 5.98
CA ASP A 161 10.10 3.68 7.08
C ASP A 161 9.81 4.60 8.28
N ARG A 162 9.32 4.03 9.39
CA ARG A 162 9.09 4.78 10.64
C ARG A 162 10.35 5.48 11.15
N ARG A 163 11.55 4.95 10.89
CA ARG A 163 12.83 5.54 11.32
C ARG A 163 13.13 6.86 10.61
N LYS A 164 12.39 7.18 9.54
CA LYS A 164 12.54 8.39 8.70
C LYS A 164 11.26 9.22 8.66
N ILE A 165 10.32 9.02 9.60
CA ILE A 165 9.04 9.76 9.63
C ILE A 165 8.88 10.50 10.95
N THR A 166 8.75 11.82 10.85
CA THR A 166 8.35 12.68 11.97
C THR A 166 6.83 12.65 12.11
N THR A 167 6.33 12.19 13.24
CA THR A 167 4.89 12.08 13.51
C THR A 167 4.42 13.29 14.31
N LYS A 168 3.34 13.94 13.87
CA LYS A 168 2.65 14.99 14.62
C LYS A 168 1.26 14.51 14.99
N VAL A 169 0.84 14.75 16.22
CA VAL A 169 -0.49 14.40 16.72
C VAL A 169 -1.17 15.70 17.13
N GLU A 170 -2.28 16.01 16.49
CA GLU A 170 -3.06 17.22 16.73
C GLU A 170 -4.50 16.83 17.05
N ALA A 171 -5.16 17.53 17.96
CA ALA A 171 -6.59 17.32 18.21
C ALA A 171 -7.38 17.98 17.07
N GLU A 172 -8.38 17.27 16.52
CA GLU A 172 -9.30 17.85 15.56
C GLU A 172 -10.22 18.84 16.29
N GLU A 173 -10.18 20.12 15.89
CA GLU A 173 -10.95 21.18 16.53
C GLU A 173 -12.44 20.81 16.63
N GLY A 174 -12.98 20.83 17.85
CA GLY A 174 -14.40 20.53 18.11
C GLY A 174 -14.76 19.05 18.17
N THR A 175 -13.80 18.12 18.18
CA THR A 175 -14.07 16.68 18.37
C THR A 175 -13.08 16.02 19.34
N GLU A 176 -13.41 14.83 19.84
CA GLU A 176 -12.46 13.98 20.61
C GLU A 176 -11.47 13.22 19.70
N ARG A 177 -11.46 13.49 18.39
CA ARG A 177 -10.61 12.77 17.44
C ARG A 177 -9.21 13.36 17.40
N MET A 178 -8.21 12.49 17.34
CA MET A 178 -6.81 12.86 17.14
C MET A 178 -6.41 12.63 15.67
N ILE A 179 -5.85 13.66 15.06
CA ILE A 179 -5.26 13.60 13.72
C ILE A 179 -3.78 13.29 13.85
N VAL A 180 -3.38 12.14 13.31
CA VAL A 180 -1.98 11.72 13.23
C VAL A 180 -1.45 12.05 11.83
N SER A 181 -0.51 12.98 11.76
CA SER A 181 0.14 13.43 10.52
C SER A 181 1.57 12.90 10.40
N PHE A 182 1.84 12.19 9.31
CA PHE A 182 3.15 11.59 9.04
C PHE A 182 3.98 12.47 8.09
N HIS A 183 5.12 12.96 8.56
CA HIS A 183 6.03 13.81 7.79
C HIS A 183 7.33 13.05 7.50
N PRO A 184 7.47 12.42 6.31
CA PRO A 184 8.70 11.74 5.94
C PRO A 184 9.85 12.73 5.79
N GLU A 185 11.04 12.33 6.23
CA GLU A 185 12.28 13.06 6.05
C GLU A 185 12.69 13.01 4.57
N ILE A 186 12.72 14.18 3.95
CA ILE A 186 13.03 14.28 2.52
C ILE A 186 14.51 14.63 2.37
N ALA A 187 15.26 13.68 1.83
CA ALA A 187 16.63 13.89 1.41
C ALA A 187 16.72 15.12 0.48
N PRO A 188 17.76 15.97 0.62
CA PRO A 188 17.88 17.20 -0.17
C PRO A 188 17.73 16.99 -1.68
N ILE A 189 18.26 15.88 -2.20
CA ILE A 189 18.18 15.49 -3.62
C ILE A 189 16.74 15.29 -4.13
N CYS A 190 15.82 14.91 -3.25
CA CYS A 190 14.42 14.65 -3.60
C CYS A 190 13.54 15.91 -3.58
N ARG A 191 14.08 17.08 -3.18
CA ARG A 191 13.30 18.32 -3.05
C ARG A 191 12.85 18.91 -4.40
N THR A 192 13.58 18.62 -5.48
CA THR A 192 13.32 19.17 -6.82
C THR A 192 12.01 18.62 -7.42
N ILE A 193 11.66 17.36 -7.12
CA ILE A 193 10.44 16.69 -7.60
C ILE A 193 9.18 17.38 -7.04
N LYS A 194 9.21 17.86 -5.78
CA LYS A 194 8.07 18.54 -5.14
C LYS A 194 7.61 19.81 -5.87
N LYS A 195 8.49 20.50 -6.61
CA LYS A 195 8.13 21.73 -7.33
C LYS A 195 7.34 21.47 -8.62
N LYS A 196 7.49 20.30 -9.26
CA LYS A 196 6.77 19.97 -10.50
C LYS A 196 5.35 19.44 -10.26
N ALA A 197 5.09 18.77 -9.13
CA ALA A 197 3.76 18.20 -8.81
C ALA A 197 2.72 19.23 -8.31
N ARG A 198 3.05 20.52 -8.25
CA ARG A 198 2.17 21.62 -7.84
C ARG A 198 1.75 22.55 -8.99
N ARG A 199 1.89 22.10 -10.24
CA ARG A 199 1.41 22.81 -11.44
C ARG A 199 0.37 21.99 -12.16
#